data_AF-A0A7Y6YX74-F1
#
_entry.id   AF-A0A7Y6YX74-F1
#
_cell.length_a   1.000
_cell.length_b   1.000
_cell.length_c   1.000
_cell.angle_alpha   90.00
_cell.angle_beta   90.00
_cell.angle_gamma   90.00
#
_symmetry.space_group_name_H-M   'P 1'
#
loop_
_entity.id
_entity.type
_entity.pdbx_description
1 polymer ?
#
loop_
_entity_poly.entity_id
_entity_poly.type
_entity_poly.pdbx_seq_one_letter_code
_entity_poly.pdbx_strand_id
1 'polypeptide(L)' 'MIPSERRPYRNTDGQSDFAKRLVNAIGFDDAVRECYENQWLGTLIYIQQLQRKNHT' A
#
# COMPACT_ATOMS: atom_id res chain seq x y z
N MET A 1 -23.25 -0.51 21.86
CA MET A 1 -22.50 0.46 21.03
C MET A 1 -21.13 -0.13 20.77
N ILE A 2 -20.89 -0.67 19.57
CA ILE A 2 -19.55 -1.08 19.17
C ILE A 2 -18.81 0.21 18.79
N PRO A 3 -17.69 0.58 19.42
CA PRO A 3 -16.93 1.72 18.95
C PRO A 3 -16.35 1.32 17.60
N SER A 4 -16.79 2.01 16.55
CA SER A 4 -16.11 2.03 15.26
C SER A 4 -14.76 2.72 15.46
N GLU A 5 -13.80 2.03 16.08
CA GLU A 5 -12.39 2.38 15.99
C GLU A 5 -12.03 2.27 14.51
N ARG A 6 -12.24 3.35 13.76
CA ARG A 6 -11.46 3.64 12.55
C ARG A 6 -10.02 3.76 13.01
N ARG A 7 -9.35 2.63 13.21
CA ARG A 7 -7.90 2.62 13.36
C ARG A 7 -7.39 3.21 12.05
N PRO A 8 -6.72 4.38 12.04
CA PRO A 8 -5.94 4.71 10.88
C PRO A 8 -4.98 3.54 10.73
N TYR A 9 -5.05 2.85 9.60
CA TYR A 9 -4.09 1.80 9.27
C TYR A 9 -2.72 2.48 9.35
N ARG A 10 -2.06 2.37 10.51
CA ARG A 10 -0.82 3.08 10.80
C ARG A 10 0.21 2.31 10.01
N ASN A 11 0.44 2.74 8.77
CA ASN A 11 1.49 2.20 7.93
C ASN A 11 2.78 2.31 8.71
N THR A 12 3.20 1.21 9.31
CA THR A 12 4.48 1.07 9.98
C THR A 12 5.54 1.40 8.92
N ASP A 13 6.60 2.13 9.27
CA ASP A 13 7.63 2.58 8.32
C ASP A 13 8.15 1.47 7.38
N GLY A 14 8.12 0.20 7.82
CA GLY A 14 8.44 -0.95 6.98
C GLY A 14 7.49 -1.20 5.79
N GLN A 15 6.19 -0.96 5.93
CA GLN A 15 5.22 -1.18 4.84
C GLN A 15 5.33 -0.12 3.75
N SER A 16 5.58 1.13 4.13
CA SER A 16 5.76 2.22 3.18
C SER A 16 7.11 2.09 2.45
N ASP A 17 8.17 1.69 3.15
CA ASP A 17 9.47 1.42 2.54
C ASP A 17 9.41 0.21 1.59
N PHE A 18 8.78 -0.88 2.03
CA PHE A 18 8.56 -2.05 1.19
C PHE A 18 7.75 -1.73 -0.05
N ALA A 19 6.65 -0.99 0.07
CA ALA A 19 5.83 -0.56 -1.06
C ALA A 19 6.62 0.25 -2.09
N LYS A 20 7.47 1.19 -1.66
CA LYS A 20 8.34 1.96 -2.56
C LYS A 20 9.34 1.07 -3.28
N ARG A 21 9.99 0.14 -2.56
CA ARG A 21 10.95 -0.80 -3.15
C ARG A 21 10.26 -1.73 -4.15
N LEU A 22 9.07 -2.22 -3.82
CA LEU A 22 8.29 -3.09 -4.68
C LEU A 22 7.93 -2.38 -5.99
N VAL A 23 7.33 -1.18 -5.90
CA VAL A 23 7.00 -0.38 -7.09
C VAL A 23 8.23 -0.03 -7.92
N ASN A 24 9.38 0.26 -7.30
CA ASN A 24 10.61 0.54 -8.04
C ASN A 24 11.18 -0.71 -8.73
N ALA A 25 10.96 -1.89 -8.18
CA ALA A 25 11.48 -3.14 -8.74
C ALA A 25 10.62 -3.66 -9.91
N ILE A 26 9.29 -3.58 -9.80
CA ILE A 26 8.37 -4.24 -10.75
C ILE A 26 7.32 -3.31 -11.38
N GLY A 27 7.30 -2.02 -11.01
CA GLY A 27 6.29 -1.08 -11.50
C GLY A 27 4.97 -1.14 -10.73
N PHE A 28 4.07 -0.21 -11.01
CA PHE A 28 2.82 -0.04 -10.24
C PHE A 28 1.83 -1.19 -10.45
N ASP A 29 1.58 -1.58 -11.71
CA ASP A 29 0.55 -2.58 -12.02
C ASP A 29 0.91 -3.97 -11.47
N ASP A 30 2.16 -4.39 -11.66
CA ASP A 30 2.63 -5.65 -11.09
C ASP A 30 2.71 -5.61 -9.56
N ALA A 31 3.12 -4.49 -8.96
CA ALA A 31 3.12 -4.36 -7.50
C ALA A 31 1.70 -4.44 -6.90
N VAL A 32 0.69 -3.92 -7.60
CA VAL A 32 -0.72 -4.09 -7.20
C VAL A 32 -1.15 -5.55 -7.30
N ARG A 33 -0.81 -6.25 -8.40
CA ARG A 33 -1.10 -7.68 -8.59
C ARG A 33 -0.48 -8.52 -7.47
N GLU A 34 0.80 -8.34 -7.19
CA GLU A 34 1.52 -9.04 -6.11
C GLU A 34 0.87 -8.80 -4.75
N CYS A 35 0.40 -7.58 -4.47
CA CYS A 35 -0.29 -7.28 -3.23
C CYS A 35 -1.64 -8.00 -3.11
N TYR A 36 -2.37 -8.20 -4.22
CA TYR A 36 -3.60 -8.98 -4.22
C TYR A 36 -3.33 -10.47 -3.99
N GLU A 37 -2.34 -11.03 -4.70
CA GLU A 37 -1.96 -12.45 -4.58
C GLU A 37 -1.47 -12.81 -3.17
N ASN A 38 -0.70 -11.91 -2.54
CA ASN A 38 -0.13 -12.13 -1.21
C ASN A 38 -0.95 -11.51 -0.06
N GLN A 39 -2.11 -10.91 -0.37
CA GLN A 39 -3.00 -10.25 0.60
C GLN A 39 -2.32 -9.13 1.43
N TRP A 40 -1.39 -8.39 0.84
CA TRP A 40 -0.68 -7.28 1.48
C TRP A 40 -1.49 -5.98 1.47
N LEU A 41 -2.58 -5.95 2.22
CA LEU A 41 -3.56 -4.85 2.17
C LEU A 41 -2.95 -3.47 2.52
N GLY A 42 -2.04 -3.40 3.49
CA GLY A 42 -1.34 -2.17 3.86
C GLY A 42 -0.46 -1.61 2.74
N THR A 43 0.32 -2.50 2.12
CA THR A 43 1.18 -2.19 0.98
C THR A 43 0.34 -1.74 -0.21
N LEU A 44 -0.76 -2.44 -0.51
CA LEU A 44 -1.70 -2.08 -1.58
C LEU A 44 -2.24 -0.66 -1.42
N ILE A 45 -2.76 -0.33 -0.24
CA ILE A 45 -3.30 1.00 0.05
C ILE A 45 -2.22 2.08 -0.16
N TYR A 46 -0.99 1.81 0.28
CA TYR A 46 0.11 2.76 0.11
C TYR A 46 0.52 2.93 -1.36
N ILE A 47 0.59 1.85 -2.14
CA ILE A 47 0.90 1.89 -3.58
C ILE A 47 -0.14 2.73 -4.33
N GLN A 48 -1.43 2.54 -4.03
CA GLN A 48 -2.51 3.34 -4.63
C GLN A 48 -2.41 4.82 -4.26
N GLN A 49 -1.98 5.15 -3.02
CA GLN A 49 -1.72 6.53 -2.62
C GLN A 49 -0.52 7.14 -3.36
N LEU A 50 0.57 6.37 -3.55
CA LEU A 50 1.74 6.81 -4.31
C LEU A 50 1.37 7.09 -5.78
N GLN A 51 0.60 6.21 -6.41
CA GLN A 51 0.19 6.37 -7.80
C GLN A 51 -0.61 7.67 -8.00
N ARG A 52 -1.53 7.98 -7.09
CA ARG A 52 -2.30 9.24 -7.11
C ARG A 52 -1.40 10.47 -6.97
N LYS A 53 -0.39 10.41 -6.10
CA LYS A 53 0.56 11.52 -5.90
C LYS A 53 1.45 11.78 -7.12
N ASN A 54 1.89 10.73 -7.81
CA ASN A 54 2.75 10.85 -8.98
C ASN A 54 2.01 11.33 -10.24
N HIS A 55 0.68 11.21 -10.27
CA HIS A 55 -0.17 11.64 -11.38
C HIS A 55 -0.65 13.11 -11.27
N THR A 56 -0.21 13.84 -10.25
CA THR A 56 -0.50 15.28 -10.04
C THR A 56 0.78 16.08 -10.20
#